data_AF-A0A3B0V685-F1
#
_entry.id   AF-A0A3B0V685-F1
#
_cell.length_a   1.000
_cell.length_b   1.000
_cell.length_c   1.000
_cell.angle_alpha   90.00
_cell.angle_beta   90.00
_cell.angle_gamma   90.00
#
_symmetry.space_group_name_H-M   'P 1'
#
loop_
_entity.id
_entity.type
_entity.pdbx_description
1 polymer ?
#
loop_
_entity_poly.entity_id
_entity_poly.type
_entity_poly.pdbx_seq_one_letter_code
_entity_poly.pdbx_strand_id
1 'polypeptide(L)'
;FWHVALTNVEAELAHNPNAILLKSNYRSLIKMLMALASKWLSGGRSTINREKTVLPPRFRGSMSKKIDARLPEGEQGLGVTDGRNIGKFYPMRLLPKGQVVADVWRGRTLLIERGAIDGVPSAKWADGGEPMQLLSRWYGFSFTYPGCDIYEREQGFATEDIEEGEGLAVTG
;
A
#
# COMPACT_ATOMS: atom_id res chain seq x y z
N PHE A 1 -23.54 -1.83 8.71
CA PHE A 1 -22.48 -1.09 8.00
C PHE A 1 -21.86 -2.01 6.98
N TRP A 2 -21.71 -1.58 5.73
CA TRP A 2 -21.07 -2.40 4.70
C TRP A 2 -19.55 -2.31 4.86
N HIS A 3 -18.89 -3.42 5.20
CA HIS A 3 -17.44 -3.51 5.19
C HIS A 3 -16.99 -3.56 3.73
N VAL A 4 -16.42 -2.46 3.23
CA VAL A 4 -15.85 -2.41 1.87
C VAL A 4 -14.33 -2.47 2.01
N ALA A 5 -13.75 -3.60 1.61
CA ALA A 5 -12.31 -3.79 1.55
C ALA A 5 -11.82 -3.71 0.11
N LEU A 6 -10.65 -3.12 -0.10
CA LEU A 6 -9.96 -3.15 -1.39
C LEU A 6 -9.28 -4.52 -1.54
N THR A 7 -9.60 -5.23 -2.62
CA THR A 7 -9.00 -6.52 -2.96
C THR A 7 -8.80 -6.60 -4.48
N ASN A 8 -8.08 -7.60 -4.96
CA ASN A 8 -8.00 -7.91 -6.38
C ASN A 8 -8.92 -9.10 -6.73
N VAL A 9 -9.15 -9.31 -8.03
CA VAL A 9 -10.06 -10.37 -8.51
C VAL A 9 -9.60 -11.77 -8.08
N GLU A 10 -8.28 -11.99 -8.05
CA GLU A 10 -7.69 -13.28 -7.68
C GLU A 10 -7.95 -13.62 -6.22
N ALA A 11 -7.72 -12.67 -5.31
CA ALA A 11 -7.97 -12.83 -3.88
C ALA A 11 -9.46 -12.99 -3.58
N GLU A 12 -10.33 -12.22 -4.26
CA GLU A 12 -11.79 -12.38 -4.09
C GLU A 12 -12.26 -13.76 -4.56
N LEU A 13 -11.80 -14.24 -5.72
CA LEU A 13 -12.17 -15.57 -6.20
C LEU A 13 -11.62 -16.69 -5.31
N ALA A 14 -10.47 -16.49 -4.67
CA ALA A 14 -9.91 -17.44 -3.71
C ALA A 14 -10.78 -17.56 -2.45
N HIS A 15 -11.35 -16.45 -1.97
CA HIS A 15 -12.24 -16.45 -0.80
C HIS A 15 -13.69 -16.82 -1.15
N ASN A 16 -14.16 -16.39 -2.32
CA ASN A 16 -15.52 -16.61 -2.79
C ASN A 16 -15.49 -17.03 -4.28
N PRO A 17 -15.41 -18.35 -4.55
CA PRO A 17 -15.32 -18.87 -5.92
C PRO A 17 -16.53 -18.50 -6.80
N ASN A 18 -17.67 -18.17 -6.18
CA ASN A 18 -18.92 -17.86 -6.86
C ASN A 18 -19.18 -16.35 -6.97
N ALA A 19 -18.18 -15.50 -6.69
CA ALA A 19 -18.31 -14.05 -6.78
C ALA A 19 -18.70 -13.60 -8.19
N ILE A 20 -19.75 -12.77 -8.29
CA ILE A 20 -20.19 -12.20 -9.57
C ILE A 20 -19.28 -11.04 -9.93
N LEU A 21 -18.49 -11.20 -10.99
CA LEU A 21 -17.57 -10.18 -11.48
C LEU A 21 -18.21 -9.33 -12.58
N LEU A 22 -18.43 -8.05 -12.28
CA LEU A 22 -18.90 -7.07 -13.26
C LEU A 22 -17.72 -6.27 -13.82
N LYS A 23 -17.42 -6.47 -15.10
CA LYS A 23 -16.38 -5.73 -15.81
C LYS A 23 -17.00 -4.75 -16.79
N SER A 24 -16.83 -3.45 -16.56
CA SER A 24 -17.21 -2.42 -17.53
C SER A 24 -16.05 -2.19 -18.51
N ASN A 25 -16.27 -2.49 -19.79
CA ASN A 25 -15.30 -2.21 -20.84
C ASN A 25 -15.48 -0.75 -21.32
N TYR A 26 -15.11 0.23 -20.50
CA TYR A 26 -15.12 1.63 -20.92
C TYR A 26 -13.90 1.95 -21.79
N ARG A 27 -14.06 1.91 -23.12
CA ARG A 27 -13.08 2.43 -24.08
C ARG A 27 -13.41 3.88 -24.42
N SER A 28 -12.77 4.82 -23.71
CA SER A 28 -12.79 6.22 -24.10
C SER A 28 -12.08 6.39 -25.45
N LEU A 29 -12.80 6.89 -26.46
CA LEU A 29 -12.24 7.29 -27.76
C LEU A 29 -11.06 8.25 -27.58
N ILE A 30 -11.15 9.16 -26.60
CA ILE A 30 -10.09 10.11 -26.23
C ILE A 30 -8.85 9.36 -25.68
N LYS A 31 -9.02 8.33 -24.84
CA LYS A 31 -7.89 7.51 -24.35
C LYS A 31 -7.21 6.74 -25.49
N MET A 32 -7.96 6.26 -26.47
CA MET A 32 -7.40 5.58 -27.64
C MET A 32 -6.56 6.54 -28.48
N LEU A 33 -7.07 7.76 -28.70
CA LEU A 33 -6.38 8.82 -29.44
C LEU A 33 -5.11 9.30 -28.71
N MET A 34 -5.20 9.47 -27.39
CA MET A 34 -4.07 9.83 -26.52
C MET A 34 -3.02 8.71 -26.46
N ALA A 35 -3.43 7.44 -26.44
CA ALA A 35 -2.51 6.31 -26.48
C ALA A 35 -1.71 6.27 -27.80
N LEU A 36 -2.37 6.54 -28.93
CA LEU A 36 -1.73 6.67 -30.24
C LEU A 36 -0.74 7.86 -30.29
N ALA A 37 -1.18 9.04 -29.83
CA ALA A 37 -0.32 10.23 -29.79
C ALA A 37 0.89 10.04 -28.85
N SER A 38 0.68 9.43 -27.69
CA SER A 38 1.76 9.15 -26.74
C SER A 38 2.78 8.15 -27.30
N LYS A 39 2.33 7.11 -28.03
CA LYS A 39 3.23 6.14 -28.70
C LYS A 39 4.10 6.82 -29.75
N TRP A 40 3.54 7.78 -30.49
CA TRP A 40 4.25 8.52 -31.53
C TRP A 40 5.27 9.51 -30.94
N LEU A 41 4.90 10.22 -29.86
CA LEU A 41 5.77 11.21 -29.20
C LEU A 41 6.86 10.59 -28.30
N SER A 42 6.65 9.39 -27.75
CA SER A 42 7.57 8.76 -26.79
C SER A 42 8.44 7.64 -27.39
N GLY A 43 8.43 7.46 -28.72
CA GLY A 43 9.18 6.39 -29.37
C GLY A 43 8.80 4.99 -28.86
N GLY A 44 7.54 4.80 -28.46
CA GLY A 44 7.05 3.50 -27.95
C GLY A 44 7.43 3.15 -26.50
N ARG A 45 8.06 4.05 -25.72
CA ARG A 45 8.35 3.80 -24.30
C ARG A 45 7.24 4.36 -23.42
N SER A 46 6.53 3.46 -22.72
CA SER A 46 5.60 3.84 -21.65
C SER A 46 6.33 4.69 -20.60
N THR A 47 5.90 5.93 -20.42
CA THR A 47 6.44 6.86 -19.41
C THR A 47 5.95 6.55 -17.99
N ILE A 48 5.10 5.52 -17.82
CA ILE A 48 4.65 5.05 -16.51
C ILE A 48 5.76 4.18 -15.91
N ASN A 49 6.77 4.85 -15.36
CA ASN A 49 7.84 4.22 -14.61
C ASN A 49 7.26 3.67 -13.30
N ARG A 50 7.18 2.34 -13.19
CA ARG A 50 6.60 1.62 -12.03
C ARG A 50 7.33 1.91 -10.72
N GLU A 51 8.61 2.29 -10.80
CA GLU A 51 9.50 2.48 -9.66
C GLU A 51 9.67 3.94 -9.23
N LYS A 52 9.34 4.90 -10.11
CA LYS A 52 9.44 6.33 -9.83
C LYS A 52 8.18 7.00 -10.36
N THR A 53 7.12 6.97 -9.56
CA THR A 53 5.90 7.73 -9.86
C THR A 53 6.23 9.21 -9.68
N VAL A 54 6.79 9.82 -10.73
CA VAL A 54 7.04 11.26 -10.79
C VAL A 54 5.69 11.92 -11.06
N LEU A 55 5.26 12.82 -10.18
CA LEU A 55 4.04 13.59 -10.37
C LEU A 55 4.06 14.28 -11.75
N PRO A 56 2.92 14.28 -12.47
CA PRO A 56 2.80 15.01 -13.72
C PRO A 56 3.22 16.48 -13.54
N PRO A 57 4.01 17.07 -14.45
CA PRO A 57 4.59 18.40 -14.26
C PRO A 57 3.58 19.50 -13.90
N ARG A 58 2.39 19.47 -14.53
CA ARG A 58 1.32 20.45 -14.26
C ARG A 58 0.62 20.23 -12.92
N PHE A 59 0.63 19.01 -12.38
CA PHE A 59 0.01 18.69 -11.10
C PHE A 59 0.78 19.31 -9.92
N ARG A 60 2.11 19.41 -10.03
CA ARG A 60 2.93 20.12 -9.03
C ARG A 60 2.54 21.60 -8.94
N GLY A 61 2.25 22.24 -10.06
CA GLY A 61 1.83 23.64 -10.11
C GLY A 61 0.47 23.92 -9.47
N SER A 62 -0.41 22.92 -9.38
CA SER A 62 -1.70 23.04 -8.68
C SER A 62 -1.61 22.81 -7.16
N MET A 63 -0.47 22.37 -6.64
CA MET A 63 -0.27 22.21 -5.20
C MET A 63 0.10 23.54 -4.56
N SER A 64 -0.63 23.96 -3.53
CA SER A 64 -0.36 25.20 -2.79
C SER A 64 0.81 25.11 -1.81
N LYS A 65 1.32 23.90 -1.55
CA LYS A 65 2.36 23.61 -0.57
C LYS A 65 3.47 22.75 -1.18
N LYS A 66 4.68 22.86 -0.61
CA LYS A 66 5.80 21.97 -0.95
C LYS A 66 5.48 20.54 -0.53
N ILE A 67 5.91 19.59 -1.33
CA ILE A 67 5.79 18.16 -1.05
C ILE A 67 6.68 17.81 0.14
N ASP A 68 6.16 16.99 1.05
CA ASP A 68 6.88 16.55 2.23
C ASP A 68 8.03 15.60 1.84
N ALA A 69 9.26 16.00 2.18
CA ALA A 69 10.48 15.31 1.77
C ALA A 69 10.86 14.11 2.66
N ARG A 70 10.09 13.81 3.72
CA ARG A 70 10.39 12.69 4.65
C ARG A 70 10.32 11.31 3.97
N LEU A 71 9.55 11.19 2.90
CA LEU A 71 9.47 9.98 2.08
C LEU A 71 9.50 10.35 0.58
N PRO A 72 9.87 9.39 -0.29
CA PRO A 72 9.73 9.58 -1.73
C PRO A 72 8.31 9.98 -2.11
N GLU A 73 8.17 10.94 -3.01
CA GLU A 73 6.88 11.50 -3.47
C GLU A 73 5.87 10.39 -3.82
N GLY A 74 6.31 9.41 -4.61
CA GLY A 74 5.50 8.29 -5.07
C GLY A 74 5.45 7.07 -4.14
N GLU A 75 5.96 7.15 -2.90
CA GLU A 75 5.92 6.04 -1.94
C GLU A 75 4.46 5.62 -1.71
N GLN A 76 4.14 4.35 -1.93
CA GLN A 76 2.80 3.82 -1.66
C GLN A 76 2.72 3.37 -0.21
N GLY A 77 1.56 3.50 0.41
CA GLY A 77 1.36 3.02 1.76
C GLY A 77 -0.08 3.10 2.21
N LEU A 78 -0.30 2.67 3.44
CA LEU A 78 -1.58 2.79 4.13
C LEU A 78 -1.54 4.03 5.03
N GLY A 79 -2.40 4.99 4.77
CA GLY A 79 -2.65 6.10 5.68
C GLY A 79 -3.74 5.71 6.66
N VAL A 80 -3.49 5.80 7.96
CA VAL A 80 -4.48 5.56 9.01
C VAL A 80 -4.75 6.87 9.73
N THR A 81 -6.01 7.14 10.06
CA THR A 81 -6.41 8.38 10.71
C THR A 81 -7.37 8.11 11.87
N ASP A 82 -7.34 8.99 12.87
CA ASP A 82 -8.27 8.94 14.01
C ASP A 82 -9.55 9.78 13.78
N GLY A 83 -9.72 10.33 12.58
CA GLY A 83 -10.83 11.23 12.22
C GLY A 83 -10.67 12.67 12.71
N ARG A 84 -9.63 13.00 13.49
CA ARG A 84 -9.38 14.35 14.05
C ARG A 84 -8.29 15.10 13.31
N ASN A 85 -8.12 14.80 12.03
CA ASN A 85 -7.10 15.38 11.16
C ASN A 85 -5.65 15.01 11.54
N ILE A 86 -5.49 13.95 12.32
CA ILE A 86 -4.20 13.36 12.66
C ILE A 86 -4.12 12.01 11.96
N GLY A 87 -2.96 11.74 11.35
CA GLY A 87 -2.73 10.50 10.64
C GLY A 87 -1.38 9.89 10.96
N LYS A 88 -1.27 8.58 10.72
CA LYS A 88 0.00 7.85 10.64
C LYS A 88 0.07 7.13 9.30
N PHE A 89 1.19 7.26 8.62
CA PHE A 89 1.43 6.63 7.33
C PHE A 89 2.32 5.40 7.50
N TYR A 90 1.91 4.29 6.89
CA TYR A 90 2.63 3.02 6.90
C TYR A 90 3.16 2.75 5.49
N PRO A 91 4.45 3.02 5.22
CA PRO A 91 5.04 2.77 3.92
C PRO A 91 4.93 1.30 3.54
N MET A 92 4.46 1.01 2.33
CA MET A 92 4.25 -0.35 1.85
C MET A 92 5.55 -1.16 1.88
N ARG A 93 6.70 -0.52 1.65
CA ARG A 93 8.02 -1.17 1.71
C ARG A 93 8.35 -1.76 3.10
N LEU A 94 7.73 -1.24 4.16
CA LEU A 94 7.95 -1.70 5.54
C LEU A 94 6.93 -2.76 5.97
N LEU A 95 5.90 -3.01 5.15
CA LEU A 95 4.84 -3.99 5.39
C LEU A 95 5.08 -5.24 4.53
N PRO A 96 5.60 -6.34 5.12
CA PRO A 96 5.79 -7.59 4.39
C PRO A 96 4.46 -8.18 3.98
N LYS A 97 4.41 -8.81 2.81
CA LYS A 97 3.21 -9.48 2.31
C LYS A 97 2.92 -10.72 3.16
N GLY A 98 1.66 -10.92 3.52
CA GLY A 98 1.19 -12.04 4.35
C GLY A 98 1.57 -11.96 5.83
N GLN A 99 2.09 -10.82 6.30
CA GLN A 99 2.45 -10.63 7.70
C GLN A 99 1.60 -9.56 8.36
N VAL A 100 1.39 -9.73 9.66
CA VAL A 100 0.76 -8.74 10.53
C VAL A 100 1.86 -7.98 11.27
N VAL A 101 1.80 -6.66 11.19
CA VAL A 101 2.66 -5.72 11.92
C VAL A 101 1.82 -5.10 13.03
N ALA A 102 2.27 -5.24 14.28
CA ALA A 102 1.68 -4.53 15.41
C ALA A 102 2.42 -3.21 15.64
N ASP A 103 1.67 -2.15 15.89
CA ASP A 103 2.19 -0.82 16.19
C ASP A 103 1.37 -0.18 17.31
N VAL A 104 2.03 0.58 18.19
CA VAL A 104 1.33 1.35 19.23
C VAL A 104 1.21 2.78 18.73
N TRP A 105 -0.02 3.19 18.46
CA TRP A 105 -0.31 4.54 17.99
C TRP A 105 -1.37 5.19 18.86
N ARG A 106 -1.04 6.36 19.43
CA ARG A 106 -1.92 7.11 20.35
C ARG A 106 -2.39 6.28 21.56
N GLY A 107 -1.53 5.39 22.05
CA GLY A 107 -1.85 4.51 23.19
C GLY A 107 -2.80 3.36 22.87
N ARG A 108 -3.11 3.13 21.59
CA ARG A 108 -3.89 1.97 21.12
C ARG A 108 -3.04 1.11 20.20
N THR A 109 -3.22 -0.20 20.30
CA THR A 109 -2.53 -1.15 19.43
C THR A 109 -3.27 -1.25 18.10
N LEU A 110 -2.55 -0.94 17.03
CA LEU A 110 -3.00 -1.10 15.66
C LEU A 110 -2.34 -2.33 15.06
N LEU A 111 -3.14 -3.17 14.42
CA LEU A 111 -2.71 -4.35 13.68
C LEU A 111 -2.82 -4.03 12.18
N ILE A 112 -1.70 -4.06 11.49
CA ILE A 112 -1.60 -3.78 10.06
C ILE A 112 -1.24 -5.08 9.35
N GLU A 113 -2.15 -5.59 8.52
CA GLU A 113 -1.93 -6.78 7.73
C GLU A 113 -1.81 -6.40 6.25
N ARG A 114 -0.83 -6.94 5.55
CA ARG A 114 -0.77 -6.87 4.09
C ARG A 114 -1.19 -8.21 3.50
N GLY A 115 -2.31 -8.24 2.78
CA GLY A 115 -2.89 -9.49 2.29
C GLY A 115 -1.90 -10.35 1.51
N ALA A 116 -1.91 -11.66 1.78
CA ALA A 116 -0.95 -12.61 1.20
C ALA A 116 -1.10 -12.75 -0.33
N ILE A 117 -2.33 -12.61 -0.84
CA ILE A 117 -2.66 -12.77 -2.25
C ILE A 117 -2.65 -11.40 -2.96
N ASP A 118 -3.49 -10.47 -2.52
CA ASP A 118 -3.66 -9.16 -3.16
C ASP A 118 -2.53 -8.16 -2.86
N GLY A 119 -1.79 -8.35 -1.78
CA GLY A 119 -0.78 -7.42 -1.32
C GLY A 119 -1.33 -6.09 -0.81
N VAL A 120 -2.63 -6.01 -0.53
CA VAL A 120 -3.30 -4.79 -0.07
C VAL A 120 -3.18 -4.71 1.46
N PRO A 121 -2.66 -3.59 2.00
CA PRO A 121 -2.59 -3.38 3.43
C PRO A 121 -3.96 -2.95 3.98
N SER A 122 -4.30 -3.48 5.14
CA SER A 122 -5.45 -3.09 5.94
C SER A 122 -5.06 -2.95 7.40
N ALA A 123 -5.74 -2.07 8.12
CA ALA A 123 -5.53 -1.82 9.53
C ALA A 123 -6.80 -2.12 10.33
N LYS A 124 -6.61 -2.67 11.53
CA LYS A 124 -7.64 -2.92 12.54
C LYS A 124 -7.11 -2.58 13.92
N TRP A 125 -7.97 -2.10 14.81
CA TRP A 125 -7.57 -1.94 16.20
C TRP A 125 -7.61 -3.29 16.93
N ALA A 126 -6.63 -3.55 17.80
CA ALA A 126 -6.57 -4.79 18.57
C ALA A 126 -7.74 -4.92 19.57
N ASP A 127 -8.26 -3.79 20.06
CA ASP A 127 -9.45 -3.71 20.92
C ASP A 127 -10.77 -3.78 20.12
N GLY A 128 -10.69 -3.91 18.79
CA GLY A 128 -11.83 -4.02 17.89
C GLY A 128 -12.15 -2.73 17.12
N GLY A 129 -12.81 -2.92 15.99
CA GLY A 129 -13.15 -1.84 15.07
C GLY A 129 -12.05 -1.52 14.06
N GLU A 130 -12.43 -0.78 13.03
CA GLU A 130 -11.57 -0.43 11.90
C GLU A 130 -11.34 1.08 11.90
N PRO A 131 -10.09 1.56 11.87
CA PRO A 131 -9.83 2.98 11.69
C PRO A 131 -10.23 3.44 10.28
N MET A 132 -10.43 4.74 10.12
CA MET A 132 -10.46 5.31 8.78
C MET A 132 -9.07 5.17 8.16
N GLN A 133 -9.02 4.47 7.04
CA GLN A 133 -7.79 4.10 6.36
C GLN A 133 -7.85 4.41 4.86
N LEU A 134 -6.72 4.80 4.28
CA LEU A 134 -6.59 5.24 2.90
C LEU A 134 -5.33 4.64 2.27
N LEU A 135 -5.52 3.74 1.31
CA LEU A 135 -4.45 3.30 0.43
C LEU A 135 -4.07 4.45 -0.53
N SER A 136 -2.90 5.06 -0.33
CA SER A 136 -2.52 6.26 -1.06
C SER A 136 -1.02 6.35 -1.33
N ARG A 137 -0.65 7.33 -2.15
CA ARG A 137 0.74 7.77 -2.34
C ARG A 137 1.07 8.81 -1.26
N TRP A 138 2.32 8.83 -0.82
CA TRP A 138 2.82 9.71 0.24
C TRP A 138 2.43 11.17 0.01
N TYR A 139 2.67 11.71 -1.18
CA TYR A 139 2.36 13.11 -1.48
C TYR A 139 0.89 13.47 -1.21
N GLY A 140 -0.05 12.54 -1.43
CA GLY A 140 -1.47 12.79 -1.25
C GLY A 140 -1.85 12.78 0.24
N PHE A 141 -1.29 11.83 0.98
CA PHE A 141 -1.54 11.70 2.40
C PHE A 141 -0.91 12.83 3.20
N SER A 142 0.39 13.12 2.98
CA SER A 142 1.13 14.16 3.70
C SER A 142 0.60 15.57 3.42
N PHE A 143 0.03 15.79 2.23
CA PHE A 143 -0.62 17.06 1.90
C PHE A 143 -1.92 17.26 2.69
N THR A 144 -2.68 16.19 2.89
CA THR A 144 -3.96 16.21 3.63
C THR A 144 -3.73 16.28 5.14
N TYR A 145 -2.77 15.50 5.64
CA TYR A 145 -2.42 15.38 7.05
C TYR A 145 -0.97 15.85 7.28
N PRO A 146 -0.71 17.16 7.26
CA PRO A 146 0.64 17.69 7.46
C PRO A 146 1.16 17.36 8.86
N GLY A 147 2.43 16.98 8.97
CA GLY A 147 3.02 16.57 10.24
C GLY A 147 2.53 15.22 10.77
N CYS A 148 1.86 14.42 9.94
CA CYS A 148 1.49 13.04 10.29
C CYS A 148 2.70 12.20 10.70
N ASP A 149 2.45 11.20 11.55
CA ASP A 149 3.46 10.22 11.96
C ASP A 149 3.80 9.30 10.79
N ILE A 150 5.01 8.77 10.77
CA ILE A 150 5.45 7.78 9.79
C ILE A 150 5.83 6.53 10.58
N TYR A 151 5.32 5.38 10.17
CA TYR A 151 5.74 4.12 10.73
C TYR A 151 7.19 3.84 10.32
N GLU A 152 8.01 3.55 11.32
CA GLU A 152 9.38 3.10 11.16
C GLU A 152 9.44 1.69 11.73
N ARG A 153 10.02 0.76 10.97
CA ARG A 153 10.25 -0.59 11.48
C ARG A 153 11.50 -0.52 12.35
N GLU A 154 11.37 -0.81 13.65
CA GLU A 154 12.53 -1.07 14.48
C GLU A 154 13.30 -2.24 13.85
N GLN A 155 14.56 -1.98 13.45
CA GLN A 155 15.43 -3.02 12.93
C GLN A 155 15.84 -3.95 14.08
N GLY A 156 15.07 -5.01 14.29
CA GLY A 156 15.35 -6.07 15.26
C GLY A 156 15.50 -7.43 14.58
N PHE A 157 16.76 -7.81 14.39
CA PHE A 157 17.35 -9.16 14.29
C PHE A 157 16.94 -10.16 13.19
N ALA A 158 17.93 -10.40 12.32
CA ALA A 158 18.44 -11.65 11.75
C ALA A 158 17.50 -12.82 11.44
N THR A 159 17.60 -13.26 10.18
CA THR A 159 17.37 -14.62 9.68
C THR A 159 17.89 -15.66 10.69
N GLU A 160 16.99 -16.44 11.29
CA GLU A 160 17.37 -17.74 11.82
C GLU A 160 17.32 -18.74 10.67
N ASP A 161 18.51 -19.00 10.12
CA ASP A 161 18.77 -20.19 9.33
C ASP A 161 18.52 -21.41 10.22
N ILE A 162 17.53 -22.22 9.88
CA ILE A 162 17.32 -23.54 10.50
C ILE A 162 18.36 -24.47 9.88
N GLU A 163 19.49 -24.66 10.56
CA GLU A 163 20.38 -25.81 10.32
C GLU A 163 19.71 -27.07 10.88
N GLU A 164 19.24 -27.95 9.99
CA GLU A 164 18.88 -29.33 10.33
C GLU A 164 20.15 -30.12 10.69
N GLY A 165 20.43 -30.24 11.98
CA GLY A 165 21.39 -31.19 12.52
C GLY A 165 20.72 -32.54 12.79
N GLU A 166 20.63 -33.42 11.78
CA GLU A 166 20.34 -34.84 12.02
C GLU A 166 21.64 -35.59 12.37
N GLY A 167 21.86 -35.77 13.67
CA GLY A 167 22.82 -36.73 14.22
C GLY A 167 22.08 -37.80 15.03
N LEU A 168 21.85 -38.97 14.44
CA LEU A 168 21.41 -40.15 15.18
C LEU A 168 22.20 -41.39 14.74
N ALA A 169 23.36 -41.60 15.38
CA ALA A 169 24.04 -42.88 15.40
C ALA A 169 23.68 -43.58 16.72
N VAL A 170 22.73 -44.50 16.66
CA VAL A 170 22.43 -45.44 17.75
C VAL A 170 23.32 -46.66 17.54
N THR A 171 24.25 -46.90 18.48
CA THR A 171 24.89 -48.20 18.66
C THR A 171 24.41 -48.76 19.98
N GLY A 172 23.83 -49.96 19.93
CA GLY A 172 23.42 -50.81 21.03
C GLY A 172 23.41 -52.24 20.52
#